data_AF-A0A2M9PAW0-F1
#
_entry.id   AF-A0A2M9PAW0-F1
#
_cell.length_a   1.000
_cell.length_b   1.000
_cell.length_c   1.000
_cell.angle_alpha   90.00
_cell.angle_beta   90.00
_cell.angle_gamma   90.00
#
_symmetry.space_group_name_H-M   'P 1'
#
loop_
_entity.id
_entity.type
_entity.pdbx_description
1 polymer ?
#
loop_
_entity_poly.entity_id
_entity_poly.type
_entity_poly.pdbx_seq_one_letter_code
_entity_poly.pdbx_strand_id
1 'polypeptide(L)' 'MSKVRQIVLGEDAADQRLDRWLRRLHPQVAQGRIEKMCRKGEIRLDGGRVQASTRLAPGQVLRLPPIPV' A
#
# COMPACT_ATOMS: atom_id res chain seq x y z
N MET A 1 -20.41 1.56 -2.88
CA MET A 1 -19.62 1.66 -1.64
C MET A 1 -18.29 0.95 -1.84
N SER A 2 -17.22 1.71 -2.01
CA SER A 2 -15.92 1.15 -2.31
C SER A 2 -15.23 0.81 -0.97
N LYS A 3 -15.08 -0.49 -0.68
CA LYS A 3 -14.69 -1.00 0.65
C LYS A 3 -13.18 -0.88 0.86
N VAL A 4 -12.76 -0.06 1.83
CA VAL A 4 -11.38 0.00 2.32
C VAL A 4 -10.98 -1.38 2.85
N ARG A 5 -9.75 -1.80 2.58
CA ARG A 5 -9.22 -3.10 3.02
C ARG A 5 -7.99 -2.91 3.93
N GLN A 6 -7.83 -3.80 4.90
CA GLN A 6 -6.63 -3.90 5.72
C GLN A 6 -5.96 -5.24 5.41
N ILE A 7 -4.64 -5.21 5.23
CA ILE A 7 -3.82 -6.36 4.88
C ILE A 7 -2.72 -6.47 5.92
N VAL A 8 -2.60 -7.63 6.56
CA VAL A 8 -1.44 -7.95 7.39
C VAL A 8 -0.32 -8.40 6.47
N LEU A 9 0.84 -7.77 6.57
CA LEU A 9 1.98 -8.07 5.71
C LEU A 9 2.67 -9.34 6.18
N GLY A 10 2.82 -10.30 5.27
CA GLY A 10 3.58 -11.53 5.50
C GLY A 10 5.05 -11.36 5.11
N GLU A 11 5.80 -12.47 5.18
CA GLU A 11 7.20 -12.50 4.75
C GLU A 11 7.39 -12.18 3.25
N ASP A 12 6.35 -12.40 2.45
CA ASP A 12 6.33 -12.07 1.02
C ASP A 12 6.38 -10.56 0.75
N ALA A 13 6.15 -9.73 1.77
CA ALA A 13 6.28 -8.28 1.73
C ALA A 13 7.59 -7.78 2.35
N ALA A 14 8.39 -8.64 2.98
CA ALA A 14 9.58 -8.25 3.72
C ALA A 14 10.60 -7.50 2.84
N ASP A 15 11.09 -6.38 3.35
CA ASP A 15 12.08 -5.49 2.72
C ASP A 15 11.68 -4.96 1.33
N GLN A 16 10.43 -5.11 0.92
CA GLN A 16 9.91 -4.52 -0.32
C GLN A 16 9.43 -3.10 -0.08
N ARG A 17 9.65 -2.22 -1.05
CA ARG A 17 9.00 -0.91 -1.06
C ARG A 17 7.50 -1.07 -1.30
N LEU A 18 6.69 -0.29 -0.60
CA LEU A 18 5.24 -0.26 -0.72
C LEU A 18 4.78 -0.14 -2.18
N ASP A 19 5.38 0.77 -2.95
CA ASP A 19 5.04 0.98 -4.35
C ASP A 19 5.28 -0.23 -5.26
N ARG A 20 6.40 -0.93 -5.04
CA ARG A 20 6.74 -2.15 -5.76
C ARG A 20 5.82 -3.30 -5.37
N TRP A 21 5.58 -3.48 -4.08
CA TRP A 21 4.68 -4.51 -3.57
C TRP A 21 3.25 -4.30 -4.08
N LEU A 22 2.76 -3.06 -4.08
CA LEU A 22 1.42 -2.74 -4.57
C LEU A 22 1.29 -2.94 -6.09
N ARG A 23 2.31 -2.59 -6.87
CA ARG A 23 2.33 -2.87 -8.32
C ARG A 23 2.40 -4.35 -8.65
N ARG A 24 3.06 -5.16 -7.80
CA ARG A 24 3.05 -6.62 -7.96
C ARG A 24 1.64 -7.18 -7.86
N LEU A 25 0.83 -6.66 -6.94
CA LEU A 25 -0.57 -7.07 -6.73
C LEU A 25 -1.56 -6.41 -7.70
N HIS A 26 -1.27 -5.16 -8.09
CA HIS A 26 -2.10 -4.34 -8.97
C HIS A 26 -1.24 -3.69 -10.07
N PRO A 27 -0.86 -4.44 -11.12
CA PRO A 27 0.03 -3.96 -12.18
C PRO A 27 -0.50 -2.72 -12.93
N GLN A 28 -1.82 -2.54 -12.99
CA GLN A 28 -2.49 -1.40 -13.62
C GLN A 28 -2.32 -0.07 -12.84
N VAL A 29 -1.88 -0.12 -11.58
CA VAL A 29 -1.74 1.08 -10.75
C VAL A 29 -0.38 1.74 -10.98
N ALA A 30 -0.40 2.84 -11.73
CA ALA A 30 0.80 3.65 -11.98
C ALA A 30 1.39 4.25 -10.69
N GLN A 31 2.72 4.46 -10.65
CA GLN A 31 3.45 5.06 -9.53
C GLN A 31 2.82 6.37 -9.04
N GLY A 32 2.49 7.30 -9.94
CA GLY A 32 1.92 8.60 -9.58
C GLY A 32 0.56 8.46 -8.86
N ARG A 33 -0.20 7.40 -9.14
CA ARG A 33 -1.45 7.10 -8.43
C ARG A 33 -1.17 6.62 -7.01
N ILE A 34 -0.18 5.74 -6.83
CA ILE A 34 0.25 5.27 -5.50
C ILE A 34 0.71 6.45 -4.64
N GLU A 35 1.56 7.32 -5.20
CA GLU A 35 2.03 8.53 -4.53
C GLU A 35 0.88 9.48 -4.19
N LYS A 36 -0.10 9.63 -5.08
CA LYS A 36 -1.30 10.44 -4.82
C LYS A 36 -2.12 9.85 -3.66
N MET A 37 -2.33 8.53 -3.63
CA MET A 37 -3.02 7.85 -2.53
C MET A 37 -2.27 7.99 -1.19
N CYS A 38 -0.94 7.87 -1.21
CA CYS A 38 -0.08 8.11 -0.04
C CYS A 38 -0.18 9.56 0.47
N ARG A 39 -0.06 10.54 -0.43
CA ARG A 39 -0.16 11.99 -0.10
C ARG A 39 -1.52 12.36 0.49
N LYS A 40 -2.61 11.80 -0.06
CA LYS A 40 -3.96 11.97 0.47
C LYS A 40 -4.20 11.23 1.79
N GLY A 41 -3.29 10.33 2.20
CA GLY A 41 -3.46 9.47 3.37
C GLY A 41 -4.49 8.37 3.16
N GLU A 42 -4.82 8.03 1.91
CA GLU A 42 -5.71 6.93 1.58
C GLU A 42 -5.05 5.59 1.88
N ILE A 43 -3.73 5.51 1.69
CA ILE A 43 -2.90 4.39 2.15
C ILE A 43 -2.28 4.74 3.51
N ARG A 44 -2.34 3.80 4.45
CA ARG A 44 -1.72 3.93 5.78
C ARG A 44 -1.01 2.64 6.17
N LEU A 45 0.08 2.77 6.91
CA LEU A 45 0.83 1.65 7.48
C LEU A 45 0.79 1.80 9.00
N ASP A 46 0.29 0.78 9.70
CA ASP A 46 0.08 0.79 11.16
C ASP A 46 -0.71 2.03 11.65
N GLY A 47 -1.65 2.51 10.81
CA GLY A 47 -2.44 3.72 11.07
C GLY A 47 -1.73 5.04 10.75
N GLY A 48 -0.41 5.03 10.52
CA GLY A 48 0.41 6.18 10.16
C GLY A 48 0.33 6.56 8.68
N ARG A 49 0.69 7.82 8.37
CA ARG A 49 0.95 8.25 6.98
C ARG A 49 2.22 7.55 6.49
N VAL A 50 2.21 7.15 5.22
CA VAL A 50 3.29 6.37 4.62
C VAL A 50 3.69 6.96 3.27
N GLN A 51 4.96 6.79 2.88
CA GLN A 51 5.45 7.17 1.55
C GLN A 51 5.46 5.95 0.63
N ALA A 52 5.37 6.19 -0.68
CA ALA A 52 5.45 5.13 -1.68
C ALA A 52 6.78 4.33 -1.60
N SER A 53 7.86 4.98 -1.18
CA SER A 53 9.20 4.41 -0.98
C SER A 53 9.38 3.68 0.35
N THR A 54 8.39 3.70 1.25
CA THR A 54 8.51 3.05 2.56
C THR A 54 8.71 1.54 2.38
N ARG A 55 9.73 1.00 3.05
CA ARG A 55 9.97 -0.44 3.12
C ARG A 55 8.99 -1.08 4.09
N LEU A 56 8.48 -2.23 3.68
CA LEU A 56 7.51 -3.01 4.40
C LEU A 56 8.22 -4.07 5.26
N ALA A 57 7.65 -4.34 6.43
CA ALA A 57 8.07 -5.40 7.32
C ALA A 57 6.91 -6.37 7.60
N PRO A 58 7.20 -7.66 7.83
CA PRO A 58 6.19 -8.62 8.27
C PRO A 58 5.52 -8.19 9.57
N GLY A 59 4.24 -8.50 9.72
CA GLY A 59 3.42 -8.16 10.89
C GLY A 59 2.82 -6.75 10.87
N GLN A 60 3.25 -5.88 9.97
CA GLN A 60 2.63 -4.55 9.82
C GLN A 60 1.25 -4.65 9.16
N VAL A 61 0.39 -3.67 9.46
CA VAL A 61 -0.96 -3.57 8.93
C VAL A 61 -1.04 -2.46 7.89
N LEU A 62 -1.23 -2.84 6.63
CA LEU A 62 -1.41 -1.91 5.53
C LEU A 62 -2.90 -1.69 5.24
N ARG A 63 -3.35 -0.45 5.35
CA ARG A 63 -4.69 -0.02 4.94
C ARG A 63 -4.64 0.49 3.51
N LEU A 64 -5.45 -0.10 2.63
CA LEU A 64 -5.57 0.28 1.22
C LEU A 64 -6.97 0.83 0.93
N PRO A 65 -7.05 1.92 0.13
CA PRO A 65 -8.32 2.35 -0.41
C PRO A 65 -8.81 1.35 -1.47
N PRO A 66 -10.04 1.50 -1.94
CA PRO A 66 -10.53 0.76 -3.10
C PRO A 66 -9.71 1.15 -4.33
N ILE A 67 -8.87 0.22 -4.76
CA ILE A 67 -8.11 0.33 -6.00
C ILE A 67 -9.03 -0.19 -7.12
N PRO A 68 -9.30 0.60 -8.17
CA PRO A 68 -10.05 0.09 -9.31
C PRO A 68 -9.22 -0.98 -10.00
N VAL A 69 -9.91 -2.07 -10.33
CA VAL A 69 -9.42 -3.14 -11.19
C VAL A 69 -9.12 -2.61 -12.58
#